data_AF-A0A815YVC1-F1
#
_entry.id   AF-A0A815YVC1-F1
#
_cell.length_a   1.000
_cell.length_b   1.000
_cell.length_c   1.000
_cell.angle_alpha   90.00
_cell.angle_beta   90.00
_cell.angle_gamma   90.00
#
_symmetry.space_group_name_H-M   'P 1'
#
loop_
_entity.id
_entity.type
_entity.pdbx_description
1 polymer ?
#
loop_
_entity_poly.entity_id
_entity_poly.type
_entity_poly.pdbx_seq_one_letter_code
_entity_poly.pdbx_strand_id
1 'polypeptide(L)' 'CTSTFKDINNFREHLFQEHGELGVNVRQCHLCSYATLLKSKYDCHIRCHLNNRVIRCQKCNYSTINI' A
#
# COMPACT_ATOMS: atom_id res chain seq x y z
N CYS A 1 -17.39 11.57 16.40
CA CYS A 1 -17.20 10.11 16.35
C CYS A 1 -17.03 9.58 17.78
N THR A 2 -17.65 8.45 18.15
CA THR A 2 -17.51 7.77 19.47
C THR A 2 -16.65 6.50 19.38
N SER A 3 -15.95 6.29 18.27
CA SER A 3 -15.13 5.11 18.07
C SER A 3 -13.93 5.08 19.01
N THR A 4 -13.75 3.96 19.70
CA THR A 4 -12.64 3.72 20.61
C THR A 4 -11.66 2.75 19.97
N PHE A 5 -10.38 3.11 19.95
CA PHE A 5 -9.34 2.30 19.30
C PHE A 5 -8.35 1.79 20.34
N LYS A 6 -7.94 0.54 20.18
CA LYS A 6 -6.92 -0.10 21.03
C LYS A 6 -5.50 0.20 20.58
N ASP A 7 -5.33 0.70 19.36
CA ASP A 7 -4.03 0.97 18.74
C ASP A 7 -4.06 2.30 17.99
N ILE A 8 -2.95 3.04 18.04
CA ILE A 8 -2.82 4.37 17.43
C ILE A 8 -2.87 4.33 15.91
N ASN A 9 -2.45 3.22 15.29
CA ASN A 9 -2.49 3.05 13.84
C ASN A 9 -3.93 2.93 13.34
N ASN A 10 -4.78 2.19 14.07
CA ASN A 10 -6.20 2.06 13.74
C ASN A 10 -6.93 3.39 13.91
N PHE A 11 -6.60 4.16 14.97
CA PHE A 11 -7.14 5.50 15.15
C PHE A 11 -6.74 6.43 13.99
N ARG A 12 -5.46 6.42 13.59
CA ARG A 12 -4.97 7.23 12.46
C ARG A 12 -5.62 6.83 11.14
N GLU A 13 -5.76 5.53 10.87
CA GLU A 13 -6.44 5.04 9.67
C GLU A 13 -7.92 5.48 9.64
N HIS A 14 -8.61 5.39 10.77
CA HIS A 14 -9.98 5.89 10.90
C HIS A 14 -10.06 7.40 10.64
N LEU A 15 -9.19 8.21 11.25
CA LEU A 15 -9.16 9.65 11.02
C LEU A 15 -8.91 9.99 9.54
N PHE A 16 -8.09 9.22 8.84
CA PHE A 16 -7.84 9.42 7.41
C PHE A 16 -9.02 9.02 6.54
N GLN A 17 -9.64 7.86 6.78
CA GLN A 17 -10.73 7.34 5.95
C GLN A 17 -12.06 8.08 6.18
N GLU A 18 -12.39 8.35 7.45
CA GLU A 18 -13.72 8.86 7.83
C GLU A 18 -13.76 10.38 8.00
N HIS A 19 -12.62 11.00 8.35
CA HIS A 19 -12.54 12.42 8.64
C HIS A 19 -11.59 13.19 7.72
N GLY A 20 -10.73 12.50 6.94
CA GLY A 20 -9.76 13.13 6.04
C GLY A 20 -8.67 13.96 6.74
N GLU A 21 -8.51 13.84 8.07
CA GLU A 21 -7.71 14.77 8.89
C GLU A 21 -6.20 14.45 8.96
N LEU A 22 -5.64 13.72 7.98
CA LEU A 22 -4.23 13.33 7.97
C LEU A 22 -3.60 13.58 6.59
N GLY A 23 -3.32 14.85 6.29
CA GLY A 23 -2.88 15.31 4.98
C GLY A 23 -1.39 15.17 4.64
N VAL A 24 -0.55 14.50 5.45
CA VAL A 24 0.93 14.64 5.30
C VAL A 24 1.72 13.33 5.24
N ASN A 25 1.17 12.17 5.61
CA ASN A 25 1.93 10.91 5.66
C ASN A 25 1.20 9.69 5.07
N VAL A 26 0.35 9.91 4.06
CA VAL A 26 -0.25 8.82 3.30
C VAL A 26 0.75 8.25 2.31
N ARG A 27 0.90 6.93 2.33
CA ARG A 27 1.66 6.16 1.34
C ARG A 27 0.69 5.75 0.26
N GLN A 28 0.59 6.58 -0.78
CA GLN A 28 -0.19 6.26 -1.96
C GLN A 28 0.59 5.31 -2.86
N CYS A 29 -0.09 4.26 -3.31
CA CYS A 29 0.46 3.37 -4.32
C CYS A 29 0.59 4.13 -5.64
N HIS A 30 1.73 3.98 -6.31
CA HIS A 30 1.97 4.55 -7.62
C HIS A 30 1.39 3.69 -8.77
N LEU A 31 0.80 2.53 -8.46
CA LEU A 31 0.26 1.57 -9.42
C LEU A 31 -1.28 1.49 -9.39
N CYS A 32 -1.93 1.95 -8.32
CA CYS A 32 -3.37 1.98 -8.19
C CYS A 32 -3.82 3.03 -7.17
N SER A 33 -5.13 3.23 -7.02
CA SER A 33 -5.71 4.20 -6.08
C SER A 33 -5.61 3.80 -4.60
N TYR A 34 -4.88 2.73 -4.27
CA TYR A 34 -4.68 2.31 -2.87
C TYR A 34 -3.81 3.31 -2.12
N ALA A 35 -4.23 3.70 -0.92
CA ALA A 35 -3.49 4.58 -0.03
C ALA A 35 -3.59 4.06 1.40
N THR A 36 -2.50 4.11 2.14
CA THR A 36 -2.48 3.73 3.56
C THR A 36 -1.49 4.59 4.34
N LEU A 37 -1.76 4.81 5.62
CA LEU A 37 -0.82 5.46 6.53
C LEU A 37 0.26 4.50 7.04
N LEU A 38 0.05 3.18 6.88
CA LEU A 38 0.89 2.16 7.47
C LEU A 38 1.92 1.65 6.48
N LYS A 39 3.21 1.81 6.81
CA LYS A 39 4.32 1.30 6.01
C LYS A 39 4.21 -0.20 5.74
N SER A 40 3.90 -0.99 6.78
CA SER A 40 3.77 -2.45 6.66
C SER A 40 2.65 -2.87 5.70
N LYS A 41 1.53 -2.14 5.71
CA LYS A 41 0.41 -2.37 4.77
C LYS A 41 0.80 -1.96 3.35
N TYR A 42 1.48 -0.83 3.18
CA TYR A 42 2.00 -0.38 1.89
C TYR A 42 3.00 -1.38 1.30
N ASP A 43 3.99 -1.83 2.07
CA ASP A 43 5.01 -2.79 1.61
C ASP A 43 4.39 -4.16 1.30
N CYS A 44 3.36 -4.58 2.05
CA CYS A 44 2.57 -5.77 1.72
C CYS A 44 1.79 -5.60 0.41
N HIS A 45 1.15 -4.45 0.24
CA HIS A 45 0.37 -4.13 -0.95
C HIS A 45 1.23 -4.07 -2.23
N ILE A 46 2.38 -3.37 -2.20
CA ILE A 46 3.29 -3.28 -3.34
C ILE A 46 3.84 -4.66 -3.73
N ARG A 47 4.04 -5.58 -2.78
CA ARG A 47 4.39 -6.98 -3.08
C ARG A 47 3.33 -7.68 -3.93
N CYS A 48 2.04 -7.40 -3.75
CA CYS A 48 0.99 -7.95 -4.63
C CYS A 48 1.09 -7.42 -6.07
N HIS A 49 1.55 -6.19 -6.26
CA HIS A 49 1.84 -5.66 -7.59
C HIS A 49 3.11 -6.28 -8.20
N LEU A 50 4.17 -6.42 -7.40
CA LEU A 50 5.43 -7.06 -7.84
C LEU A 50 5.19 -8.50 -8.27
N ASN A 51 4.34 -9.24 -7.55
CA ASN A 51 3.90 -10.60 -7.93
C ASN A 51 3.19 -10.69 -9.30
N ASN A 52 2.92 -9.57 -9.98
CA ASN A 52 2.30 -9.53 -11.31
C ASN A 52 3.22 -9.02 -12.43
N ARG A 53 4.51 -8.75 -12.19
CA ARG A 53 5.42 -8.24 -13.23
C ARG A 53 6.48 -9.26 -13.62
N VAL A 54 6.14 -10.09 -14.61
CA VAL A 54 7.09 -10.91 -15.34
C VAL A 54 8.02 -10.02 -16.19
N ILE A 55 9.28 -9.92 -15.77
CA ILE A 55 10.42 -9.45 -16.55
C ILE A 55 10.77 -10.54 -17.57
N ARG A 56 10.35 -10.36 -18.83
CA ARG A 56 10.77 -11.25 -19.91
C ARG A 56 12.12 -10.82 -20.46
N CYS A 57 13.07 -11.75 -20.53
CA CYS A 57 14.33 -11.58 -21.22
C CYS A 57 14.08 -11.27 -22.70
N GLN A 58 14.85 -10.35 -23.29
CA GLN A 58 14.69 -10.00 -24.72
C GLN A 58 15.46 -10.93 -25.66
N LYS A 59 16.34 -11.78 -25.13
CA LYS A 59 17.15 -12.73 -25.93
C LYS A 59 16.67 -14.18 -25.82
N CYS A 60 15.73 -14.48 -24.91
CA CYS A 60 15.14 -15.81 -24.76
C CYS A 60 13.75 -15.71 -24.11
N ASN A 61 12.95 -16.78 -24.15
CA ASN A 61 11.58 -16.81 -23.59
C ASN A 61 11.53 -16.83 -22.04
N TYR A 62 12.65 -16.59 -21.38
CA TYR A 62 12.74 -16.59 -19.92
C TYR A 62 11.99 -15.39 -19.34
N SER A 63 11.14 -15.61 -18.34
CA SER A 63 10.45 -14.56 -17.61
C SER A 63 10.70 -14.71 -16.10
N THR A 64 11.09 -13.64 -15.41
CA THR A 64 11.33 -13.64 -13.95
C THR A 64 10.59 -12.50 -13.28
N ILE A 65 10.24 -12.61 -12.00
CA ILE A 65 9.51 -11.56 -11.30
C ILE A 65 10.53 -10.66 -10.58
N ASN A 66 10.41 -9.33 -10.69
CA ASN A 66 11.30 -8.43 -9.97
C ASN A 66 10.93 -8.44 -8.48
N ILE A 67 11.87 -8.86 -7.62
CA ILE A 67 11.78 -8.79 -6.16
C ILE A 67 12.75 -7.71 -5.69
#